data_AF-A0A9P7VZS8-F1
#
_entry.id   AF-A0A9P7VZS8-F1
#
_cell.length_a   1.000
_cell.length_b   1.000
_cell.length_c   1.000
_cell.angle_alpha   90.00
_cell.angle_beta   90.00
_cell.angle_gamma   90.00
#
_symmetry.space_group_name_H-M   'P 1'
#
loop_
_entity.id
_entity.type
_entity.pdbx_description
1 polymer ?
#
loop_
_entity_poly.entity_id
_entity_poly.type
_entity_poly.pdbx_seq_one_letter_code
_entity_poly.pdbx_strand_id
1 'polypeptide(L)'
;MFAYLAKALPLDHLHHSRSSEQSEALSDDSRPSTSSSISANSQAYLEDGCMPWPKSWVYLRTSDATGDLLKQVFAQCEGGGPFGVCIGDIIERSVVEGWNEQTCGNVQYFATAGNDSVGVAHFKVFSPVRADHLNALAVASFRPIISMASPNSSHTFYVVERPAVVFPPVSFTLPLISSSEGSGRRFDLRENIPTFDEWKTLWSAWDLVTLKMIPQAMLLQKPIDLRHKCLFYIGHIPTFLDMLLSKAIGGSATEPAFFWNIFERGIDPHVDDPEYCHNHSEVPEVDEDWPSLGAIIEFRDGVRARLARLYEDVESGKQVLTRNIARTLVMTLEHEGFHVETLLYMLIQRARTGTLPPPGFTTPPWKALAEQWNNTPLPATPTVTIGPATLNMGHNDSEADDAVAEFEHDVSGHEFGWDNESPLRDVHVNAFKADWRPITNGDFKDFWQGKGKNVVSLPKSWEMVGDEVMVKTMYGPIAMEYAQHWPVLASYDDLATFACFKGGRLPTEPELRLLLDNYDVGYEGGANVGFRNWHPVPATMGLGENGKGSNGGVWEWTSTILDDHEGLVPTKLFPGYTNDFFDTKHQVVLGASYATIPRLCRRTVRNFYQHNYPYAWVAGRMVYDI
;
A
#
# COMPACT_ATOMS: atom_id res chain seq x y z
N MET A 1 35.44 25.09 -26.71
CA MET A 1 36.28 26.22 -26.27
C MET A 1 35.99 26.37 -24.78
N PHE A 2 36.64 25.67 -23.85
CA PHE A 2 38.06 25.48 -23.57
C PHE A 2 38.33 24.09 -22.94
N ALA A 3 39.56 23.61 -23.14
CA ALA A 3 40.18 22.47 -22.45
C ALA A 3 41.30 23.00 -21.52
N TYR A 4 41.89 22.08 -20.72
CA TYR A 4 43.13 22.17 -19.89
C TYR A 4 42.97 22.72 -18.46
N LEU A 5 43.50 22.16 -17.35
CA LEU A 5 44.65 21.28 -17.00
C LEU A 5 44.31 20.47 -15.71
N ALA A 6 44.55 19.15 -15.58
CA ALA A 6 45.78 18.41 -15.25
C ALA A 6 46.34 18.54 -13.80
N LYS A 7 46.39 17.43 -13.04
CA LYS A 7 47.66 16.74 -12.65
C LYS A 7 47.46 15.59 -11.64
N ALA A 8 48.03 14.44 -12.00
CA ALA A 8 48.35 13.29 -11.17
C ALA A 8 49.60 13.52 -10.30
N LEU A 9 49.80 12.70 -9.25
CA LEU A 9 51.08 12.12 -8.79
C LEU A 9 50.79 10.95 -7.80
N PRO A 10 51.74 10.01 -7.58
CA PRO A 10 51.46 8.60 -7.36
C PRO A 10 51.86 8.03 -5.97
N LEU A 11 51.47 6.77 -5.79
CA LEU A 11 51.85 5.80 -4.76
C LEU A 11 53.36 5.69 -4.50
N ASP A 12 53.72 5.45 -3.24
CA ASP A 12 54.91 4.69 -2.87
C ASP A 12 54.60 3.70 -1.73
N HIS A 13 55.21 2.51 -1.88
CA HIS A 13 55.07 1.30 -1.07
C HIS A 13 55.79 1.39 0.27
N LEU A 14 55.38 0.54 1.24
CA LEU A 14 56.31 -0.27 2.05
C LEU A 14 55.59 -1.46 2.73
N HIS A 15 56.32 -2.56 2.80
CA HIS A 15 55.92 -3.94 3.08
C HIS A 15 56.30 -4.38 4.51
N HIS A 16 55.64 -5.44 5.00
CA HIS A 16 56.02 -6.37 6.10
C HIS A 16 55.84 -5.86 7.55
N SER A 17 55.42 -6.63 8.56
CA SER A 17 55.47 -8.09 8.81
C SER A 17 54.47 -8.50 9.90
N ARG A 18 54.20 -9.81 9.97
CA ARG A 18 53.47 -10.52 11.04
C ARG A 18 54.29 -10.60 12.34
N SER A 19 53.64 -10.54 13.50
CA SER A 19 53.95 -11.45 14.62
C SER A 19 52.79 -11.57 15.62
N SER A 20 52.52 -12.80 16.00
CA SER A 20 51.72 -13.29 17.12
C SER A 20 52.43 -13.14 18.47
N GLU A 21 51.68 -12.98 19.56
CA GLU A 21 51.84 -13.60 20.91
C GLU A 21 50.89 -12.86 21.89
N GLN A 22 49.83 -13.49 22.38
CA GLN A 22 49.70 -14.22 23.65
C GLN A 22 49.84 -13.37 24.94
N SER A 23 48.70 -13.23 25.63
CA SER A 23 48.46 -13.35 27.08
C SER A 23 49.20 -12.40 28.04
N GLU A 24 48.45 -11.59 28.78
CA GLU A 24 48.42 -11.68 30.25
C GLU A 24 47.20 -10.95 30.86
N ALA A 25 46.62 -11.59 31.86
CA ALA A 25 45.46 -11.15 32.60
C ALA A 25 45.87 -10.25 33.78
N LEU A 26 45.12 -9.16 34.00
CA LEU A 26 45.06 -8.47 35.29
C LEU A 26 43.63 -8.06 35.58
N SER A 27 43.12 -8.62 36.68
CA SER A 27 41.89 -8.29 37.38
C SER A 27 42.03 -6.98 38.15
N ASP A 28 41.05 -6.10 38.07
CA ASP A 28 40.55 -5.43 39.28
C ASP A 28 39.12 -4.90 39.10
N ASP A 29 38.42 -4.92 40.22
CA ASP A 29 36.99 -4.93 40.44
C ASP A 29 36.29 -3.56 40.31
N SER A 30 34.96 -3.66 40.22
CA SER A 30 33.93 -2.70 40.69
C SER A 30 33.36 -1.64 39.74
N ARG A 31 32.23 -1.98 39.10
CA ARG A 31 31.03 -1.11 38.97
C ARG A 31 29.81 -1.91 38.45
N PRO A 32 28.59 -1.56 38.87
CA PRO A 32 27.45 -2.48 38.89
C PRO A 32 26.87 -2.73 37.49
N SER A 33 26.77 -4.01 37.13
CA SER A 33 26.14 -4.51 35.91
C SER A 33 24.62 -4.50 36.03
N THR A 34 23.94 -3.62 35.28
CA THR A 34 22.58 -3.88 34.79
C THR A 34 22.65 -4.03 33.28
N SER A 35 23.17 -5.18 32.84
CA SER A 35 23.09 -5.62 31.45
C SER A 35 22.15 -6.82 31.40
N SER A 36 20.86 -6.58 31.15
CA SER A 36 20.00 -7.61 30.58
C SER A 36 20.38 -7.75 29.11
N SER A 37 21.45 -8.51 28.84
CA SER A 37 21.72 -9.03 27.50
C SER A 37 20.59 -9.99 27.16
N ILE A 38 19.55 -9.49 26.48
CA ILE A 38 18.56 -10.34 25.84
C ILE A 38 19.30 -11.03 24.69
N SER A 39 19.72 -12.26 24.93
CA SER A 39 20.23 -13.14 23.89
C SER A 39 19.14 -13.28 22.83
N ALA A 40 19.43 -12.83 21.62
CA ALA A 40 18.65 -13.14 20.43
C ALA A 40 18.84 -14.64 20.13
N ASN A 41 18.05 -15.48 20.81
CA ASN A 41 17.80 -16.85 20.39
C ASN A 41 16.47 -17.33 20.94
N SER A 42 15.69 -17.95 20.04
CA SER A 42 14.36 -18.54 20.21
C SER A 42 13.25 -17.59 20.68
N GLN A 43 12.78 -16.69 19.80
CA GLN A 43 11.33 -16.50 19.73
C GLN A 43 10.77 -17.79 19.12
N ALA A 44 10.21 -18.63 19.98
CA ALA A 44 9.34 -19.71 19.55
C ALA A 44 8.21 -19.08 18.72
N TYR A 45 8.28 -19.26 17.40
CA TYR A 45 7.17 -18.94 16.52
C TYR A 45 6.00 -19.82 16.96
N LEU A 46 4.87 -19.17 17.19
CA LEU A 46 3.61 -19.85 17.52
C LEU A 46 3.42 -20.99 16.52
N GLU A 47 3.15 -22.19 17.05
CA GLU A 47 2.69 -23.34 16.27
C GLU A 47 1.61 -22.90 15.26
N ASP A 48 1.58 -23.55 14.10
CA ASP A 48 0.63 -23.33 13.01
C ASP A 48 -0.71 -22.75 13.47
N GLY A 49 -1.01 -21.55 12.95
CA GLY A 49 -1.99 -20.58 13.46
C GLY A 49 -3.26 -21.17 14.07
N CYS A 50 -3.35 -21.10 15.40
CA CYS A 50 -4.61 -21.26 16.10
C CYS A 50 -5.56 -20.14 15.66
N MET A 51 -6.75 -20.51 15.18
CA MET A 51 -7.79 -19.57 14.78
C MET A 51 -8.13 -18.62 15.95
N PRO A 52 -8.14 -17.28 15.73
CA PRO A 52 -8.43 -16.29 16.76
C PRO A 52 -9.95 -16.21 16.98
N TRP A 53 -10.55 -17.27 17.52
CA TRP A 53 -11.99 -17.34 17.70
C TRP A 53 -12.49 -16.28 18.71
N PRO A 54 -13.51 -15.50 18.36
CA PRO A 54 -14.06 -14.50 19.26
C PRO A 54 -14.92 -15.17 20.34
N LYS A 55 -14.91 -14.59 21.55
CA LYS A 55 -15.72 -15.03 22.69
C LYS A 55 -17.12 -14.41 22.73
N SER A 56 -17.39 -13.48 21.84
CA SER A 56 -18.64 -12.76 21.74
C SER A 56 -18.98 -12.54 20.28
N TRP A 57 -20.25 -12.72 19.95
CA TRP A 57 -20.77 -12.49 18.62
C TRP A 57 -21.94 -11.53 18.68
N VAL A 58 -22.09 -10.73 17.62
CA VAL A 58 -23.29 -9.94 17.36
C VAL A 58 -23.87 -10.34 16.00
N TYR A 59 -25.19 -10.35 15.85
CA TYR A 59 -25.87 -10.58 14.58
C TYR A 59 -26.76 -9.38 14.26
N LEU A 60 -26.45 -8.71 13.15
CA LEU A 60 -27.16 -7.58 12.57
C LEU A 60 -27.79 -7.93 11.21
N ARG A 61 -28.89 -7.25 10.87
CA ARG A 61 -29.40 -7.28 9.49
C ARG A 61 -28.51 -6.43 8.59
N THR A 62 -28.35 -6.83 7.33
CA THR A 62 -27.60 -6.04 6.31
C THR A 62 -28.08 -4.58 6.27
N SER A 63 -29.39 -4.34 6.31
CA SER A 63 -29.97 -2.99 6.29
C SER A 63 -29.59 -2.11 7.48
N ASP A 64 -29.24 -2.74 8.60
CA ASP A 64 -28.99 -2.07 9.87
C ASP A 64 -27.50 -2.00 10.21
N ALA A 65 -26.66 -2.83 9.57
CA ALA A 65 -25.23 -2.94 9.81
C ALA A 65 -24.44 -1.72 9.28
N THR A 66 -24.70 -0.54 9.84
CA THR A 66 -23.96 0.69 9.55
C THR A 66 -22.72 0.81 10.43
N GLY A 67 -21.73 1.58 9.98
CA GLY A 67 -20.52 1.82 10.77
C GLY A 67 -20.81 2.48 12.13
N ASP A 68 -21.73 3.44 12.19
CA ASP A 68 -22.08 4.11 13.44
C ASP A 68 -22.79 3.18 14.43
N LEU A 69 -23.67 2.30 13.94
CA LEU A 69 -24.30 1.30 14.80
C LEU A 69 -23.25 0.32 15.34
N LEU A 70 -22.38 -0.19 14.48
CA LEU A 70 -21.30 -1.10 14.90
C LEU A 70 -20.38 -0.44 15.94
N LYS A 71 -20.05 0.85 15.79
CA LYS A 71 -19.31 1.60 16.83
C LYS A 71 -20.05 1.59 18.16
N GLN A 72 -21.36 1.88 18.17
CA GLN A 72 -22.16 1.93 19.39
C GLN A 72 -22.30 0.55 20.05
N VAL A 73 -22.61 -0.48 19.27
CA VAL A 73 -22.74 -1.87 19.74
C VAL A 73 -21.45 -2.34 20.41
N PHE A 74 -20.30 -2.04 19.80
CA PHE A 74 -19.00 -2.45 20.33
C PHE A 74 -18.32 -1.42 21.24
N ALA A 75 -18.97 -0.30 21.57
CA ALA A 75 -18.42 0.70 22.50
C ALA A 75 -18.33 0.17 23.93
N GLN A 76 -19.19 -0.78 24.29
CA GLN A 76 -19.28 -1.38 25.63
C GLN A 76 -18.49 -2.69 25.77
N CYS A 77 -17.92 -3.20 24.68
CA CYS A 77 -17.10 -4.40 24.71
C CYS A 77 -15.68 -4.04 25.19
N GLU A 78 -15.42 -4.18 26.49
CA GLU A 78 -14.09 -4.04 27.06
C GLU A 78 -13.20 -5.26 26.70
N GLY A 79 -12.03 -5.03 26.10
CA GLY A 79 -11.01 -6.05 25.82
C GLY A 79 -10.46 -6.04 24.39
N GLY A 80 -9.14 -6.17 24.23
CA GLY A 80 -8.44 -6.16 22.94
C GLY A 80 -8.38 -7.54 22.25
N GLY A 81 -9.52 -8.20 22.08
CA GLY A 81 -9.61 -9.51 21.42
C GLY A 81 -10.37 -9.46 20.08
N PRO A 82 -10.32 -10.54 19.27
CA PRO A 82 -11.17 -10.65 18.09
C PRO A 82 -12.65 -10.66 18.50
N PHE A 83 -13.50 -10.05 17.67
CA PHE A 83 -14.95 -10.01 17.82
C PHE A 83 -15.65 -10.76 16.70
N GLY A 84 -16.79 -11.36 17.00
CA GLY A 84 -17.64 -12.01 16.03
C GLY A 84 -18.73 -11.07 15.53
N VAL A 85 -18.85 -10.90 14.22
CA VAL A 85 -19.94 -10.15 13.59
C VAL A 85 -20.60 -11.04 12.56
N CYS A 86 -21.88 -11.33 12.74
CA CYS A 86 -22.72 -11.98 11.74
C CYS A 86 -23.59 -10.92 11.07
N ILE A 87 -23.61 -10.89 9.74
CA ILE A 87 -24.44 -9.96 8.97
C ILE A 87 -25.16 -10.75 7.90
N GLY A 88 -26.49 -10.61 7.83
CA GLY A 88 -27.32 -11.26 6.82
C GLY A 88 -28.62 -10.50 6.59
N ASP A 89 -29.31 -10.76 5.48
CA ASP A 89 -30.51 -9.99 5.13
C ASP A 89 -31.68 -10.27 6.08
N ILE A 90 -31.71 -11.48 6.65
CA ILE A 90 -32.65 -11.92 7.67
C ILE A 90 -31.85 -12.52 8.82
N ILE A 91 -32.33 -12.33 10.06
CA ILE A 91 -31.77 -13.00 11.24
C ILE A 91 -32.29 -14.43 11.30
N GLU A 92 -31.41 -15.40 11.08
CA GLU A 92 -31.76 -16.82 11.17
C GLU A 92 -31.87 -17.26 12.63
N ARG A 93 -33.08 -17.71 13.03
CA ARG A 93 -33.36 -18.13 14.42
C ARG A 93 -32.45 -19.27 14.89
N SER A 94 -32.05 -20.17 14.00
CA SER A 94 -31.12 -21.27 14.30
C SER A 94 -29.71 -20.80 14.63
N VAL A 95 -29.31 -19.60 14.19
CA VAL A 95 -27.99 -19.02 14.50
C VAL A 95 -28.01 -18.35 15.86
N VAL A 96 -29.10 -17.64 16.19
CA VAL A 96 -29.25 -16.87 17.42
C VAL A 96 -29.92 -17.64 18.56
N GLU A 97 -30.12 -18.95 18.41
CA GLU A 97 -30.66 -19.79 19.47
C GLU A 97 -29.72 -19.73 20.69
N GLY A 98 -30.26 -19.29 21.84
CA GLY A 98 -29.47 -19.06 23.06
C GLY A 98 -28.76 -17.70 23.13
N TRP A 99 -28.88 -16.83 22.12
CA TRP A 99 -28.33 -15.48 22.15
C TRP A 99 -29.33 -14.51 22.79
N ASN A 100 -28.83 -13.44 23.41
CA ASN A 100 -29.65 -12.41 24.02
C ASN A 100 -30.05 -11.37 22.97
N GLU A 101 -31.35 -11.08 22.89
CA GLU A 101 -31.85 -9.94 22.12
C GLU A 101 -31.51 -8.63 22.84
N GLN A 102 -30.99 -7.66 22.10
CA GLN A 102 -30.60 -6.34 22.58
C GLN A 102 -31.06 -5.25 21.62
N THR A 103 -31.08 -4.00 22.09
CA THR A 103 -31.44 -2.83 21.30
C THR A 103 -30.39 -1.74 21.40
N CYS A 104 -30.11 -1.09 20.27
CA CYS A 104 -29.29 0.10 20.19
C CYS A 104 -30.03 1.15 19.35
N GLY A 105 -30.53 2.19 20.01
CA GLY A 105 -31.51 3.11 19.41
C GLY A 105 -32.77 2.35 18.97
N ASN A 106 -33.10 2.46 17.68
CA ASN A 106 -34.26 1.78 17.07
C ASN A 106 -33.91 0.43 16.42
N VAL A 107 -32.67 -0.02 16.52
CA VAL A 107 -32.20 -1.28 15.90
C VAL A 107 -32.18 -2.39 16.92
N GLN A 108 -32.81 -3.52 16.58
CA GLN A 108 -32.71 -4.78 17.31
C GLN A 108 -31.55 -5.61 16.78
N TYR A 109 -30.78 -6.22 17.67
CA TYR A 109 -29.68 -7.12 17.34
C TYR A 109 -29.56 -8.25 18.37
N PHE A 110 -28.88 -9.33 18.01
CA PHE A 110 -28.63 -10.44 18.94
C PHE A 110 -27.16 -10.48 19.32
N ALA A 111 -26.86 -10.80 20.57
CA ALA A 111 -25.50 -10.97 21.02
C ALA A 111 -25.34 -12.12 22.02
N THR A 112 -24.17 -12.76 21.99
CA THR A 112 -23.76 -13.76 22.98
C THR A 112 -22.44 -13.36 23.64
N ALA A 113 -22.27 -13.75 24.91
CA ALA A 113 -21.06 -13.58 25.69
C ALA A 113 -20.70 -14.92 26.33
N GLY A 114 -19.61 -15.56 25.90
CA GLY A 114 -19.17 -16.83 26.46
C GLY A 114 -18.53 -17.77 25.44
N ASN A 115 -17.96 -18.88 25.93
CA ASN A 115 -17.29 -19.91 25.13
C ASN A 115 -18.24 -20.73 24.24
N ASP A 116 -19.48 -20.28 24.05
CA ASP A 116 -20.44 -20.91 23.15
C ASP A 116 -19.93 -20.70 21.73
N SER A 117 -19.25 -21.74 21.24
CA SER A 117 -18.93 -21.86 19.85
C SER A 117 -20.26 -21.83 19.09
N VAL A 118 -20.58 -20.68 18.52
CA VAL A 118 -21.26 -20.64 17.21
C VAL A 118 -20.56 -21.75 16.42
N GLY A 119 -21.27 -22.71 15.83
CA GLY A 119 -20.71 -23.93 15.23
C GLY A 119 -19.83 -23.66 13.99
N VAL A 120 -18.90 -22.71 14.10
CA VAL A 120 -18.07 -22.12 13.06
C VAL A 120 -16.91 -23.02 12.66
N ALA A 121 -16.71 -24.11 13.42
CA ALA A 121 -15.71 -25.15 13.17
C ALA A 121 -15.86 -25.86 11.81
N HIS A 122 -16.89 -25.55 11.00
CA HIS A 122 -17.18 -26.22 9.74
C HIS A 122 -17.24 -25.31 8.49
N PHE A 123 -16.92 -24.02 8.59
CA PHE A 123 -16.99 -23.16 7.42
C PHE A 123 -15.69 -23.21 6.60
N LYS A 124 -15.61 -24.26 5.77
CA LYS A 124 -14.61 -24.43 4.71
C LYS A 124 -15.09 -23.85 3.37
N VAL A 125 -15.86 -22.77 3.42
CA VAL A 125 -16.59 -22.24 2.25
C VAL A 125 -15.93 -20.94 1.79
N PHE A 126 -15.81 -20.79 0.48
CA PHE A 126 -15.49 -19.51 -0.13
C PHE A 126 -16.46 -18.43 0.35
N SER A 127 -15.92 -17.32 0.86
CA SER A 127 -16.72 -16.16 1.24
C SER A 127 -16.74 -15.16 0.08
N PRO A 128 -17.88 -14.92 -0.59
CA PRO A 128 -17.97 -13.82 -1.53
C PRO A 128 -17.66 -12.50 -0.82
N VAL A 129 -16.99 -11.61 -1.54
CA VAL A 129 -16.67 -10.27 -1.04
C VAL A 129 -17.98 -9.46 -0.96
N ARG A 130 -18.31 -9.01 0.26
CA ARG A 130 -19.46 -8.14 0.55
C ARG A 130 -18.98 -6.75 0.87
N ALA A 131 -18.88 -5.91 -0.16
CA ALA A 131 -18.32 -4.57 -0.07
C ALA A 131 -19.06 -3.68 0.94
N ASP A 132 -20.38 -3.78 0.96
CA ASP A 132 -21.27 -3.14 1.95
C ASP A 132 -20.87 -3.48 3.40
N HIS A 133 -20.64 -4.76 3.68
CA HIS A 133 -20.19 -5.21 5.00
C HIS A 133 -18.77 -4.72 5.33
N LEU A 134 -17.83 -4.83 4.38
CA LEU A 134 -16.45 -4.38 4.56
C LEU A 134 -16.37 -2.88 4.84
N ASN A 135 -17.16 -2.08 4.12
CA ASN A 135 -17.20 -0.63 4.29
C ASN A 135 -17.81 -0.24 5.65
N ALA A 136 -18.90 -0.91 6.07
CA ALA A 136 -19.48 -0.69 7.40
C ALA A 136 -18.49 -1.02 8.54
N LEU A 137 -17.79 -2.15 8.43
CA LEU A 137 -16.74 -2.54 9.38
C LEU A 137 -15.60 -1.51 9.39
N ALA A 138 -15.12 -1.08 8.23
CA ALA A 138 -14.03 -0.11 8.14
C ALA A 138 -14.41 1.26 8.75
N VAL A 139 -15.63 1.75 8.48
CA VAL A 139 -16.16 2.98 9.12
C VAL A 139 -16.21 2.82 10.63
N ALA A 140 -16.50 1.62 11.13
CA ALA A 140 -16.50 1.27 12.55
C ALA A 140 -15.11 1.00 13.16
N SER A 141 -14.04 1.25 12.39
CA SER A 141 -12.64 0.98 12.77
C SER A 141 -12.38 -0.50 13.08
N PHE A 142 -13.05 -1.38 12.35
CA PHE A 142 -12.82 -2.83 12.36
C PHE A 142 -12.22 -3.32 11.04
N ARG A 143 -11.47 -4.41 11.14
CA ARG A 143 -10.93 -5.16 10.00
C ARG A 143 -11.30 -6.64 10.13
N PRO A 144 -11.81 -7.29 9.08
CA PRO A 144 -11.93 -8.75 9.06
C PRO A 144 -10.56 -9.45 9.06
N ILE A 145 -10.38 -10.41 9.95
CA ILE A 145 -9.28 -11.39 9.92
C ILE A 145 -9.63 -12.53 8.97
N ILE A 146 -10.88 -13.01 9.05
CA ILE A 146 -11.45 -14.03 8.17
C ILE A 146 -12.96 -13.82 8.09
N SER A 147 -13.56 -14.14 6.94
CA SER A 147 -15.00 -14.13 6.73
C SER A 147 -15.47 -15.49 6.24
N MET A 148 -16.69 -15.88 6.58
CA MET A 148 -17.26 -17.18 6.25
C MET A 148 -18.73 -16.99 5.88
N ALA A 149 -19.09 -17.30 4.64
CA ALA A 149 -20.48 -17.27 4.21
C ALA A 149 -21.21 -18.56 4.58
N SER A 150 -22.50 -18.44 4.89
CA SER A 150 -23.37 -19.60 5.05
C SER A 150 -23.49 -20.39 3.73
N PRO A 151 -23.82 -21.70 3.76
CA PRO A 151 -23.89 -22.52 2.55
C PRO A 151 -24.86 -21.99 1.47
N ASN A 152 -25.90 -21.28 1.88
CA ASN A 152 -26.88 -20.62 1.01
C ASN A 152 -26.58 -19.12 0.80
N SER A 153 -25.45 -18.62 1.30
CA SER A 153 -25.03 -17.20 1.24
C SER A 153 -26.04 -16.21 1.84
N SER A 154 -26.92 -16.67 2.75
CA SER A 154 -27.90 -15.82 3.44
C SER A 154 -27.28 -14.87 4.48
N HIS A 155 -26.13 -15.25 5.05
CA HIS A 155 -25.41 -14.45 6.03
C HIS A 155 -23.91 -14.75 5.98
N THR A 156 -23.12 -13.82 6.49
CA THR A 156 -21.66 -13.93 6.59
C THR A 156 -21.22 -13.70 8.01
N PHE A 157 -20.43 -14.63 8.55
CA PHE A 157 -19.69 -14.48 9.79
C PHE A 157 -18.35 -13.83 9.52
N TYR A 158 -18.01 -12.81 10.29
CA TYR A 158 -16.72 -12.14 10.28
C TYR A 158 -16.09 -12.31 11.65
N VAL A 159 -14.86 -12.80 11.67
CA VAL A 159 -13.97 -12.61 12.81
C VAL A 159 -13.22 -11.32 12.54
N VAL A 160 -13.46 -10.30 13.35
CA VAL A 160 -12.93 -8.95 13.17
C VAL A 160 -12.00 -8.56 14.30
N GLU A 161 -11.09 -7.64 14.04
CA GLU A 161 -10.24 -6.98 15.03
C GLU A 161 -10.41 -5.47 14.94
N ARG A 162 -10.02 -4.76 16.01
CA ARG A 162 -9.75 -3.32 15.95
C ARG A 162 -8.26 -3.13 15.69
N PRO A 163 -7.84 -2.94 14.43
CA PRO A 163 -6.41 -2.83 14.14
C PRO A 163 -5.88 -1.45 14.54
N ALA A 164 -4.55 -1.30 14.53
CA ALA A 164 -3.91 -0.02 14.83
C ALA A 164 -4.29 1.10 13.84
N VAL A 165 -4.58 0.75 12.58
CA VAL A 165 -4.99 1.70 11.53
C VAL A 165 -6.04 1.05 10.63
N VAL A 166 -7.07 1.81 10.26
CA VAL A 166 -8.06 1.46 9.23
C VAL A 166 -8.28 2.69 8.36
N PHE A 167 -8.25 2.52 7.04
CA PHE A 167 -8.72 3.57 6.14
C PHE A 167 -10.22 3.40 5.91
N PRO A 168 -11.08 4.39 6.23
CA PRO A 168 -12.47 4.34 5.82
C PRO A 168 -12.58 4.46 4.29
N PRO A 169 -13.70 4.06 3.69
CA PRO A 169 -13.96 4.35 2.28
C PRO A 169 -13.99 5.86 2.03
N VAL A 170 -13.40 6.32 0.93
CA VAL A 170 -13.26 7.77 0.61
C VAL A 170 -14.63 8.43 0.47
N SER A 171 -15.68 7.70 0.09
CA SER A 171 -17.04 8.24 0.05
C SER A 171 -17.62 8.60 1.43
N PHE A 172 -16.97 8.19 2.53
CA PHE A 172 -17.33 8.51 3.91
C PHE A 172 -16.44 9.61 4.53
N THR A 173 -15.48 10.14 3.78
CA THR A 173 -14.70 11.32 4.20
C THR A 173 -15.35 12.56 3.59
N LEU A 174 -15.79 13.51 4.43
CA LEU A 174 -16.44 14.74 3.96
C LEU A 174 -15.43 15.61 3.19
N PRO A 175 -15.76 16.22 2.03
CA PRO A 175 -14.86 17.16 1.37
C PRO A 175 -14.63 18.41 2.23
N LEU A 176 -13.45 19.02 2.09
CA LEU A 176 -13.07 20.24 2.81
C LEU A 176 -14.03 21.41 2.50
N ILE A 177 -14.55 21.47 1.28
CA ILE A 177 -15.53 22.48 0.83
C ILE A 177 -16.93 21.85 0.73
N SER A 178 -17.50 21.44 1.86
CA SER A 178 -18.90 21.01 1.88
C SER A 178 -19.84 22.23 1.79
N SER A 179 -20.52 22.38 0.64
CA SER A 179 -21.76 23.17 0.60
C SER A 179 -22.94 22.25 1.00
N SER A 180 -23.49 22.50 2.19
CA SER A 180 -24.72 21.94 2.78
C SER A 180 -24.66 20.58 3.47
N GLU A 181 -25.27 20.57 4.68
CA GLU A 181 -25.70 19.41 5.45
C GLU A 181 -26.68 18.55 4.64
N GLY A 182 -26.16 17.56 3.90
CA GLY A 182 -26.95 16.55 3.20
C GLY A 182 -26.86 15.21 3.92
N SER A 183 -27.94 14.77 4.55
CA SER A 183 -28.05 13.46 5.18
C SER A 183 -27.77 12.32 4.17
N GLY A 184 -26.66 11.61 4.36
CA GLY A 184 -26.46 10.25 3.86
C GLY A 184 -26.49 10.02 2.34
N ARG A 185 -26.24 11.04 1.49
CA ARG A 185 -26.06 10.84 0.04
C ARG A 185 -24.58 10.91 -0.33
N ARG A 186 -24.13 9.96 -1.17
CA ARG A 186 -22.79 9.92 -1.78
C ARG A 186 -22.38 11.30 -2.28
N PHE A 187 -21.29 11.82 -1.76
CA PHE A 187 -20.66 13.07 -2.19
C PHE A 187 -20.22 12.97 -3.66
N ASP A 188 -20.19 14.10 -4.36
CA ASP A 188 -19.56 14.17 -5.68
C ASP A 188 -18.06 13.91 -5.51
N LEU A 189 -17.60 12.75 -5.97
CA LEU A 189 -16.22 12.27 -5.77
C LEU A 189 -15.19 13.02 -6.62
N ARG A 190 -15.59 14.06 -7.37
CA ARG A 190 -14.65 14.86 -8.17
C ARG A 190 -13.73 15.72 -7.31
N GLU A 191 -14.23 16.27 -6.20
CA GLU A 191 -13.37 16.99 -5.26
C GLU A 191 -12.55 15.98 -4.44
N ASN A 192 -11.22 16.06 -4.53
CA ASN A 192 -10.32 15.10 -3.89
C ASN A 192 -9.36 15.73 -2.88
N ILE A 193 -9.67 16.92 -2.35
CA ILE A 193 -8.86 17.58 -1.33
C ILE A 193 -8.96 16.78 -0.02
N PRO A 194 -7.83 16.40 0.62
CA PRO A 194 -7.87 15.64 1.86
C PRO A 194 -8.36 16.48 3.02
N THR A 195 -9.11 15.86 3.93
CA THR A 195 -9.42 16.43 5.24
C THR A 195 -8.25 16.29 6.21
N PHE A 196 -8.26 17.06 7.29
CA PHE A 196 -7.30 16.90 8.37
C PHE A 196 -7.41 15.54 9.09
N ASP A 197 -8.60 14.92 9.13
CA ASP A 197 -8.78 13.56 9.68
C ASP A 197 -8.09 12.49 8.83
N GLU A 198 -8.03 12.69 7.52
CA GLU A 198 -7.32 11.79 6.62
C GLU A 198 -5.81 11.92 6.76
N TRP A 199 -5.29 13.14 6.98
CA TRP A 199 -3.90 13.35 7.39
C TRP A 199 -3.58 12.58 8.68
N LYS A 200 -4.43 12.68 9.71
CA LYS A 200 -4.24 11.94 10.97
C LYS A 200 -4.26 10.42 10.76
N THR A 201 -5.11 9.94 9.86
CA THR A 201 -5.16 8.51 9.50
C THR A 201 -3.88 8.07 8.78
N LEU A 202 -3.42 8.84 7.80
CA LEU A 202 -2.17 8.59 7.08
C LEU A 202 -0.96 8.65 8.01
N TRP A 203 -0.89 9.65 8.90
CA TRP A 203 0.17 9.76 9.91
C TRP A 203 0.19 8.58 10.87
N SER A 204 -0.97 8.03 11.21
CA SER A 204 -1.04 6.80 12.01
C SER A 204 -0.46 5.60 11.27
N ALA A 205 -0.71 5.49 9.95
CA ALA A 205 -0.07 4.48 9.11
C ALA A 205 1.44 4.70 9.00
N TRP A 206 1.87 5.92 8.72
CA TRP A 206 3.28 6.30 8.62
C TRP A 206 4.04 5.99 9.91
N ASP A 207 3.49 6.39 11.06
CA ASP A 207 4.12 6.21 12.37
C ASP A 207 4.12 4.74 12.79
N LEU A 208 3.08 3.96 12.44
CA LEU A 208 3.07 2.51 12.62
C LEU A 208 4.25 1.87 11.86
N VAL A 209 4.39 2.19 10.57
CA VAL A 209 5.44 1.62 9.73
C VAL A 209 6.82 2.07 10.20
N THR A 210 7.04 3.37 10.39
CA THR A 210 8.38 3.92 10.63
C THR A 210 8.86 3.81 12.07
N LEU A 211 7.95 3.86 13.06
CA LEU A 211 8.32 3.92 14.48
C LEU A 211 7.99 2.65 15.25
N LYS A 212 7.17 1.75 14.68
CA LYS A 212 6.77 0.50 15.34
C LYS A 212 7.20 -0.76 14.60
N MET A 213 7.35 -0.72 13.28
CA MET A 213 7.84 -1.87 12.51
C MET A 213 9.35 -1.86 12.27
N ILE A 214 10.00 -0.69 12.32
CA ILE A 214 11.46 -0.53 12.15
C ILE A 214 12.14 -0.46 13.52
N PRO A 215 12.92 -1.46 13.95
CA PRO A 215 13.72 -1.34 15.16
C PRO A 215 14.82 -0.29 15.01
N GLN A 216 15.25 0.29 16.14
CA GLN A 216 16.35 1.28 16.17
C GLN A 216 17.60 0.83 15.41
N ALA A 217 17.97 -0.46 15.55
CA ALA A 217 19.15 -1.03 14.90
C ALA A 217 19.06 -1.07 13.36
N MET A 218 17.87 -0.92 12.78
CA MET A 218 17.65 -0.90 11.33
C MET A 218 17.62 0.48 10.71
N LEU A 219 17.53 1.56 11.50
CA LEU A 219 17.35 2.91 10.98
C LEU A 219 18.44 3.30 9.97
N LEU A 220 19.69 2.89 10.24
CA LEU A 220 20.84 3.19 9.38
C LEU A 220 21.16 2.08 8.36
N GLN A 221 20.28 1.09 8.22
CA GLN A 221 20.45 0.01 7.25
C GLN A 221 19.71 0.31 5.94
N LYS A 222 20.19 -0.29 4.84
CA LYS A 222 19.55 -0.29 3.53
C LYS A 222 18.96 -1.68 3.26
N PRO A 223 17.65 -1.92 3.48
CA PRO A 223 17.02 -3.20 3.12
C PRO A 223 17.10 -3.55 1.63
N ILE A 224 17.20 -2.53 0.77
CA ILE A 224 17.39 -2.62 -0.68
C ILE A 224 18.52 -1.65 -1.05
N ASP A 225 19.52 -2.10 -1.81
CA ASP A 225 20.69 -1.28 -2.14
C ASP A 225 20.37 -0.07 -3.03
N LEU A 226 19.30 -0.17 -3.84
CA LEU A 226 18.75 0.87 -4.71
C LEU A 226 17.94 1.96 -3.97
N ARG A 227 17.91 1.93 -2.64
CA ARG A 227 17.11 2.83 -1.79
C ARG A 227 17.95 3.39 -0.67
N HIS A 228 17.59 4.56 -0.13
CA HIS A 228 18.29 5.12 1.03
C HIS A 228 18.06 4.29 2.30
N LYS A 229 18.80 4.64 3.36
CA LYS A 229 18.62 4.06 4.70
C LYS A 229 17.19 4.32 5.20
N CYS A 230 16.65 3.45 6.04
CA CYS A 230 15.30 3.63 6.60
C CYS A 230 15.09 5.02 7.25
N LEU A 231 16.09 5.55 7.95
CA LEU A 231 16.05 6.85 8.61
C LEU A 231 15.79 8.02 7.63
N PHE A 232 16.30 7.92 6.40
CA PHE A 232 16.11 8.95 5.36
C PHE A 232 14.64 9.26 5.16
N TYR A 233 13.81 8.22 5.03
CA TYR A 233 12.39 8.39 4.71
C TYR A 233 11.63 9.11 5.83
N ILE A 234 12.03 8.92 7.09
CA ILE A 234 11.42 9.59 8.25
C ILE A 234 11.64 11.11 8.19
N GLY A 235 12.79 11.57 7.67
CA GLY A 235 13.07 12.99 7.43
C GLY A 235 12.52 13.50 6.10
N HIS A 236 12.53 12.66 5.06
CA HIS A 236 12.07 12.99 3.71
C HIS A 236 10.61 13.44 3.67
N ILE A 237 9.70 12.70 4.30
CA ILE A 237 8.28 13.00 4.26
C ILE A 237 7.92 14.38 4.83
N PRO A 238 8.33 14.73 6.06
CA PRO A 238 8.06 16.08 6.55
C PRO A 238 8.81 17.15 5.76
N THR A 239 10.01 16.88 5.23
CA THR A 239 10.74 17.86 4.40
C THR A 239 9.98 18.17 3.12
N PHE A 240 9.48 17.14 2.43
CA PHE A 240 8.70 17.31 1.20
C PHE A 240 7.45 18.17 1.44
N LEU A 241 6.69 17.85 2.50
CA LEU A 241 5.51 18.62 2.88
C LEU A 241 5.87 20.07 3.24
N ASP A 242 6.90 20.30 4.05
CA ASP A 242 7.32 21.64 4.49
C ASP A 242 7.73 22.53 3.31
N MET A 243 8.46 21.96 2.35
CA MET A 243 8.86 22.66 1.14
C MET A 243 7.67 23.07 0.29
N LEU A 244 6.74 22.15 0.00
CA LEU A 244 5.59 22.47 -0.85
C LEU A 244 4.63 23.42 -0.14
N LEU A 245 4.45 23.31 1.18
CA LEU A 245 3.73 24.32 1.96
C LEU A 245 4.39 25.70 1.83
N SER A 246 5.71 25.80 1.94
CA SER A 246 6.42 27.07 1.75
C SER A 246 6.26 27.66 0.34
N LYS A 247 6.20 26.82 -0.69
CA LYS A 247 5.91 27.28 -2.05
C LYS A 247 4.47 27.77 -2.21
N ALA A 248 3.50 27.10 -1.59
CA ALA A 248 2.08 27.37 -1.75
C ALA A 248 1.57 28.57 -0.94
N ILE A 249 2.02 28.72 0.31
CA ILE A 249 1.52 29.74 1.24
C ILE A 249 2.62 30.69 1.77
N GLY A 250 3.86 30.55 1.29
CA GLY A 250 5.00 31.31 1.79
C GLY A 250 5.50 30.85 3.16
N GLY A 251 6.47 31.58 3.70
CA GLY A 251 7.13 31.28 4.98
C GLY A 251 8.53 30.70 4.82
N SER A 252 9.25 30.58 5.94
CA SER A 252 10.55 29.92 6.00
C SER A 252 10.40 28.42 6.26
N ALA A 253 11.47 27.66 6.02
CA ALA A 253 11.56 26.27 6.43
C ALA A 253 11.27 26.12 7.94
N THR A 254 10.65 25.01 8.31
CA THR A 254 10.57 24.57 9.70
C THR A 254 11.98 24.23 10.18
N GLU A 255 12.35 24.65 11.39
CA GLU A 255 13.71 24.38 11.90
C GLU A 255 13.86 22.89 12.28
N PRO A 256 15.04 22.29 12.03
CA PRO A 256 16.24 22.92 11.48
C PRO A 256 16.21 23.01 9.94
N ALA A 257 16.38 24.21 9.39
CA ALA A 257 16.20 24.47 7.96
C ALA A 257 17.14 23.64 7.04
N PHE A 258 18.30 23.20 7.54
CA PHE A 258 19.26 22.40 6.76
C PHE A 258 18.73 21.00 6.41
N PHE A 259 17.65 20.52 7.04
CA PHE A 259 17.00 19.26 6.68
C PHE A 259 16.46 19.25 5.26
N TRP A 260 16.19 20.42 4.66
CA TRP A 260 15.87 20.50 3.24
C TRP A 260 17.02 19.95 2.38
N ASN A 261 18.28 20.26 2.71
CA ASN A 261 19.43 19.80 1.90
C ASN A 261 19.59 18.27 1.92
N ILE A 262 19.34 17.66 3.08
CA ILE A 262 19.58 16.22 3.31
C ILE A 262 18.42 15.36 2.84
N PHE A 263 17.19 15.85 2.98
CA PHE A 263 15.98 15.03 2.86
C PHE A 263 15.06 15.43 1.70
N GLU A 264 15.39 16.44 0.89
CA GLU A 264 14.52 16.94 -0.19
C GLU A 264 14.18 15.87 -1.24
N ARG A 265 15.18 15.12 -1.73
CA ARG A 265 15.02 14.25 -2.91
C ARG A 265 15.63 12.88 -2.69
N GLY A 266 14.80 11.84 -2.88
CA GLY A 266 15.22 10.44 -2.79
C GLY A 266 16.12 10.00 -3.95
N ILE A 267 16.66 8.79 -3.82
CA ILE A 267 17.57 8.18 -4.81
C ILE A 267 16.82 7.29 -5.80
N ASP A 268 17.22 7.35 -7.06
CA ASP A 268 16.80 6.41 -8.11
C ASP A 268 18.00 6.04 -9.02
N PRO A 269 18.77 5.02 -8.64
CA PRO A 269 19.85 4.49 -9.47
C PRO A 269 19.27 3.71 -10.65
N HIS A 270 19.90 3.79 -11.82
CA HIS A 270 19.57 2.88 -12.91
C HIS A 270 19.89 1.45 -12.51
N VAL A 271 18.91 0.55 -12.64
CA VAL A 271 19.07 -0.86 -12.24
C VAL A 271 20.07 -1.59 -13.15
N ASP A 272 20.07 -1.28 -14.46
CA ASP A 272 21.02 -1.86 -15.43
C ASP A 272 22.39 -1.17 -15.44
N ASP A 273 22.49 0.04 -14.87
CA ASP A 273 23.71 0.83 -14.85
C ASP A 273 23.90 1.51 -13.48
N PRO A 274 24.44 0.79 -12.49
CA PRO A 274 24.60 1.32 -11.13
C PRO A 274 25.53 2.52 -11.02
N GLU A 275 26.31 2.85 -12.06
CA GLU A 275 27.15 4.05 -12.10
C GLU A 275 26.36 5.32 -12.41
N TYR A 276 25.15 5.18 -12.94
CA TYR A 276 24.24 6.29 -13.21
C TYR A 276 23.09 6.32 -12.21
N CYS A 277 22.87 7.51 -11.63
CA CYS A 277 21.75 7.77 -10.75
C CYS A 277 21.13 9.12 -11.10
N HIS A 278 19.79 9.19 -11.06
CA HIS A 278 19.08 10.46 -11.11
C HIS A 278 19.54 11.38 -9.98
N ASN A 279 19.37 12.70 -10.16
CA ASN A 279 19.72 13.69 -9.15
C ASN A 279 19.02 13.38 -7.81
N HIS A 280 19.73 13.49 -6.70
CA HIS A 280 19.22 13.21 -5.36
C HIS A 280 19.91 14.11 -4.32
N SER A 281 19.34 14.19 -3.11
CA SER A 281 19.93 14.98 -2.03
C SER A 281 21.33 14.50 -1.66
N GLU A 282 22.21 15.42 -1.27
CA GLU A 282 23.47 15.08 -0.61
C GLU A 282 23.16 14.51 0.77
N VAL A 283 23.48 13.24 0.98
CA VAL A 283 23.22 12.53 2.25
C VAL A 283 24.53 12.22 2.97
N PRO A 284 24.54 12.16 4.31
CA PRO A 284 25.74 11.80 5.06
C PRO A 284 26.27 10.41 4.69
N GLU A 285 27.57 10.33 4.39
CA GLU A 285 28.24 9.09 3.97
C GLU A 285 28.48 8.12 5.14
N VAL A 286 28.80 8.66 6.32
CA VAL A 286 29.02 7.88 7.55
C VAL A 286 27.82 7.95 8.48
N ASP A 287 27.63 6.90 9.28
CA ASP A 287 26.46 6.70 10.14
C ASP A 287 26.32 7.79 11.21
N GLU A 288 27.44 8.26 11.75
CA GLU A 288 27.51 9.21 12.86
C GLU A 288 27.05 10.63 12.47
N ASP A 289 27.10 10.95 11.18
CA ASP A 289 26.73 12.26 10.64
C ASP A 289 25.23 12.37 10.32
N TRP A 290 24.47 11.27 10.45
CA TRP A 290 23.02 11.30 10.26
C TRP A 290 22.33 12.07 11.40
N PRO A 291 21.31 12.92 11.09
CA PRO A 291 20.51 13.54 12.12
C PRO A 291 19.87 12.50 13.04
N SER A 292 19.84 12.79 14.36
CA SER A 292 19.22 11.88 15.31
C SER A 292 17.72 11.72 15.03
N LEU A 293 17.17 10.53 15.31
CA LEU A 293 15.73 10.29 15.18
C LEU A 293 14.91 11.32 15.98
N GLY A 294 15.34 11.71 17.18
CA GLY A 294 14.65 12.71 17.99
C GLY A 294 14.52 14.06 17.27
N ALA A 295 15.61 14.56 16.69
CA ALA A 295 15.60 15.81 15.93
C ALA A 295 14.70 15.74 14.68
N ILE A 296 14.69 14.59 13.99
CA ILE A 296 13.80 14.37 12.83
C ILE A 296 12.33 14.38 13.26
N ILE A 297 12.01 13.77 14.41
CA ILE A 297 10.64 13.75 14.94
C ILE A 297 10.17 15.14 15.38
N GLU A 298 11.04 15.92 16.03
CA GLU A 298 10.73 17.32 16.39
C GLU A 298 10.42 18.17 15.16
N PHE A 299 11.24 18.04 14.10
CA PHE A 299 10.99 18.69 12.81
C PHE A 299 9.65 18.24 12.22
N ARG A 300 9.41 16.93 12.12
CA ARG A 300 8.16 16.35 11.62
C ARG A 300 6.95 16.93 12.34
N ASP A 301 6.98 16.97 13.66
CA ASP A 301 5.87 17.47 14.47
C ASP A 301 5.66 18.98 14.27
N GLY A 302 6.73 19.75 14.06
CA GLY A 302 6.67 21.15 13.64
C GLY A 302 5.96 21.34 12.29
N VAL A 303 6.27 20.50 11.30
CA VAL A 303 5.63 20.52 9.97
C VAL A 303 4.16 20.11 10.06
N ARG A 304 3.84 19.06 10.80
CA ARG A 304 2.45 18.62 11.06
C ARG A 304 1.63 19.73 11.73
N ALA A 305 2.22 20.45 12.69
CA ALA A 305 1.58 21.60 13.33
C ALA A 305 1.40 22.79 12.36
N ARG A 306 2.32 22.99 11.42
CA ARG A 306 2.18 24.00 10.35
C ARG A 306 1.01 23.65 9.42
N LEU A 307 0.89 22.39 9.02
CA LEU A 307 -0.26 21.92 8.22
C LEU A 307 -1.58 22.12 8.98
N ALA A 308 -1.64 21.75 10.27
CA ALA A 308 -2.83 21.94 11.10
C ALA A 308 -3.28 23.41 11.12
N ARG A 309 -2.33 24.34 11.29
CA ARG A 309 -2.61 25.79 11.22
C ARG A 309 -3.15 26.24 9.86
N LEU A 310 -2.69 25.64 8.75
CA LEU A 310 -3.23 25.94 7.42
C LEU A 310 -4.71 25.54 7.33
N TYR A 311 -5.09 24.36 7.83
CA TYR A 311 -6.50 23.95 7.89
C TYR A 311 -7.33 24.92 8.75
N GLU A 312 -6.86 25.29 9.94
CA GLU A 312 -7.51 26.27 10.82
C GLU A 312 -7.66 27.65 10.14
N ASP A 313 -6.64 28.11 9.42
CA ASP A 313 -6.65 29.38 8.70
C ASP A 313 -7.62 29.35 7.52
N VAL A 314 -7.74 28.22 6.81
CA VAL A 314 -8.73 28.04 5.73
C VAL A 314 -10.15 28.02 6.29
N GLU A 315 -10.41 27.25 7.35
CA GLU A 315 -11.73 27.15 7.99
C GLU A 315 -12.20 28.48 8.59
N SER A 316 -11.27 29.25 9.17
CA SER A 316 -11.58 30.58 9.72
C SER A 316 -11.67 31.69 8.67
N GLY A 317 -11.33 31.41 7.41
CA GLY A 317 -11.29 32.38 6.31
C GLY A 317 -10.09 33.33 6.34
N LYS A 318 -9.09 33.08 7.21
CA LYS A 318 -7.83 33.83 7.25
C LYS A 318 -6.94 33.53 6.04
N GLN A 319 -7.01 32.31 5.51
CA GLN A 319 -6.36 31.89 4.27
C GLN A 319 -7.43 31.47 3.26
N VAL A 320 -7.39 32.03 2.05
CA VAL A 320 -8.25 31.57 0.96
C VAL A 320 -7.65 30.28 0.39
N LEU A 321 -8.49 29.26 0.20
CA LEU A 321 -8.11 28.01 -0.46
C LEU A 321 -8.06 28.23 -1.98
N THR A 322 -6.85 28.33 -2.52
CA THR A 322 -6.60 28.43 -3.97
C THR A 322 -6.35 27.04 -4.56
N ARG A 323 -6.39 26.92 -5.90
CA ARG A 323 -6.00 25.68 -6.61
C ARG A 323 -4.59 25.23 -6.26
N ASN A 324 -3.64 26.15 -6.14
CA ASN A 324 -2.27 25.84 -5.74
C ASN A 324 -2.20 25.20 -4.35
N ILE A 325 -2.94 25.74 -3.37
CA ILE A 325 -3.00 25.17 -2.02
C ILE A 325 -3.69 23.80 -2.05
N ALA A 326 -4.82 23.68 -2.75
CA ALA A 326 -5.55 22.43 -2.89
C ALA A 326 -4.68 21.32 -3.53
N ARG A 327 -4.02 21.63 -4.65
CA ARG A 327 -3.04 20.75 -5.30
C ARG A 327 -1.93 20.34 -4.35
N THR A 328 -1.37 21.29 -3.61
CA THR A 328 -0.31 21.01 -2.62
C THR A 328 -0.79 20.02 -1.56
N LEU A 329 -2.00 20.19 -1.02
CA LEU A 329 -2.58 19.26 -0.04
C LEU A 329 -2.78 17.86 -0.64
N VAL A 330 -3.29 17.76 -1.87
CA VAL A 330 -3.50 16.47 -2.55
C VAL A 330 -2.17 15.77 -2.82
N MET A 331 -1.24 16.44 -3.49
CA MET A 331 0.05 15.86 -3.90
C MET A 331 0.90 15.45 -2.70
N THR A 332 0.95 16.27 -1.64
CA THR A 332 1.76 15.93 -0.46
C THR A 332 1.20 14.75 0.32
N LEU A 333 -0.13 14.59 0.39
CA LEU A 333 -0.75 13.43 1.00
C LEU A 333 -0.53 12.16 0.15
N GLU A 334 -0.73 12.27 -1.16
CA GLU A 334 -0.49 11.16 -2.09
C GLU A 334 0.99 10.74 -2.11
N HIS A 335 1.92 11.68 -2.04
CA HIS A 335 3.35 11.44 -1.90
C HIS A 335 3.69 10.64 -0.63
N GLU A 336 3.19 11.06 0.54
CA GLU A 336 3.38 10.30 1.78
C GLU A 336 2.76 8.89 1.66
N GLY A 337 1.61 8.76 1.00
CA GLY A 337 0.99 7.46 0.67
C GLY A 337 1.88 6.53 -0.17
N PHE A 338 2.48 7.04 -1.26
CA PHE A 338 3.42 6.28 -2.09
C PHE A 338 4.67 5.86 -1.31
N HIS A 339 5.12 6.69 -0.37
CA HIS A 339 6.27 6.37 0.47
C HIS A 339 5.96 5.36 1.57
N VAL A 340 4.73 5.30 2.08
CA VAL A 340 4.29 4.18 2.92
C VAL A 340 4.46 2.87 2.13
N GLU A 341 3.95 2.84 0.89
CA GLU A 341 4.06 1.68 0.01
C GLU A 341 5.53 1.31 -0.29
N THR A 342 6.37 2.33 -0.55
CA THR A 342 7.81 2.16 -0.79
C THR A 342 8.55 1.58 0.39
N LEU A 343 8.34 2.13 1.59
CA LEU A 343 8.95 1.60 2.80
C LEU A 343 8.52 0.15 3.02
N LEU A 344 7.25 -0.18 2.80
CA LEU A 344 6.80 -1.56 3.01
C LEU A 344 7.50 -2.55 2.08
N TYR A 345 7.72 -2.26 0.79
CA TYR A 345 8.45 -3.21 -0.06
C TYR A 345 9.95 -3.29 0.30
N MET A 346 10.51 -2.26 0.91
CA MET A 346 11.85 -2.32 1.48
C MET A 346 11.87 -3.22 2.71
N LEU A 347 10.94 -3.00 3.64
CA LEU A 347 10.89 -3.66 4.93
C LEU A 347 10.59 -5.15 4.82
N ILE A 348 9.79 -5.60 3.85
CA ILE A 348 9.53 -7.02 3.63
C ILE A 348 10.82 -7.81 3.31
N GLN A 349 11.85 -7.17 2.74
CA GLN A 349 13.14 -7.81 2.45
C GLN A 349 13.92 -8.18 3.72
N ARG A 350 13.53 -7.62 4.86
CA ARG A 350 14.13 -7.87 6.18
C ARG A 350 13.12 -8.46 7.16
N ALA A 351 11.99 -8.97 6.68
CA ALA A 351 11.11 -9.79 7.50
C ALA A 351 11.90 -10.97 8.10
N ARG A 352 11.66 -11.28 9.38
CA ARG A 352 12.47 -12.19 10.26
C ARG A 352 13.87 -11.73 10.65
N THR A 353 14.59 -11.00 9.80
CA THR A 353 15.99 -10.60 10.06
C THR A 353 16.13 -9.17 10.58
N GLY A 354 15.02 -8.46 10.77
CA GLY A 354 14.99 -7.15 11.39
C GLY A 354 13.60 -6.53 11.48
N THR A 355 12.84 -6.50 10.38
CA THR A 355 11.51 -5.87 10.34
C THR A 355 10.55 -6.61 11.28
N LEU A 356 9.83 -5.85 12.12
CA LEU A 356 8.79 -6.38 12.98
C LEU A 356 7.45 -6.46 12.24
N PRO A 357 6.60 -7.46 12.53
CA PRO A 357 5.24 -7.50 11.99
C PRO A 357 4.44 -6.28 12.45
N PRO A 358 3.40 -5.87 11.69
CA PRO A 358 2.61 -4.68 12.00
C PRO A 358 1.91 -4.85 13.37
N PRO A 359 2.28 -4.06 14.39
CA PRO A 359 1.70 -4.23 15.71
C PRO A 359 0.23 -3.80 15.72
N GLY A 360 -0.58 -4.48 16.53
CA GLY A 360 -2.03 -4.26 16.57
C GLY A 360 -2.79 -4.93 15.42
N PHE A 361 -2.12 -5.75 14.59
CA PHE A 361 -2.77 -6.63 13.62
C PHE A 361 -2.53 -8.09 13.98
N THR A 362 -3.59 -8.90 13.91
CA THR A 362 -3.51 -10.34 14.14
C THR A 362 -2.74 -11.01 13.00
N THR A 363 -1.80 -11.87 13.36
CA THR A 363 -1.13 -12.74 12.37
C THR A 363 -2.18 -13.56 11.62
N PRO A 364 -2.19 -13.53 10.27
CA PRO A 364 -3.21 -14.21 9.50
C PRO A 364 -3.24 -15.72 9.80
N PRO A 365 -4.43 -16.34 9.97
CA PRO A 365 -4.55 -17.78 10.14
C PRO A 365 -4.34 -18.47 8.78
N TRP A 366 -3.08 -18.55 8.34
CA TRP A 366 -2.69 -18.91 6.97
C TRP A 366 -3.34 -20.19 6.46
N LYS A 367 -3.35 -21.25 7.28
CA LYS A 367 -3.99 -22.52 6.92
C LYS A 367 -5.48 -22.37 6.63
N ALA A 368 -6.23 -21.68 7.50
CA ALA A 368 -7.66 -21.48 7.32
C ALA A 368 -7.96 -20.59 6.10
N LEU A 369 -7.15 -19.55 5.89
CA LEU A 369 -7.24 -18.69 4.70
C LEU A 369 -6.94 -19.47 3.41
N ALA A 370 -5.88 -20.29 3.41
CA ALA A 370 -5.52 -21.13 2.27
C ALA A 370 -6.62 -22.16 1.96
N GLU A 371 -7.19 -22.81 2.98
CA GLU A 371 -8.35 -23.69 2.82
C GLU A 371 -9.55 -22.95 2.21
N GLN A 372 -9.84 -21.73 2.65
CA GLN A 372 -10.88 -20.90 2.04
C GLN A 372 -10.55 -20.53 0.59
N TRP A 373 -9.32 -20.12 0.31
CA TRP A 373 -8.89 -19.71 -1.03
C TRP A 373 -8.94 -20.86 -2.02
N ASN A 374 -8.61 -22.08 -1.59
CA ASN A 374 -8.73 -23.30 -2.40
C ASN A 374 -10.17 -23.60 -2.82
N ASN A 375 -11.16 -23.07 -2.10
CA ASN A 375 -12.58 -23.19 -2.44
C ASN A 375 -13.10 -22.01 -3.28
N THR A 376 -12.26 -21.02 -3.61
CA THR A 376 -12.65 -19.90 -4.48
C THR A 376 -13.05 -20.43 -5.85
N PRO A 377 -14.25 -20.08 -6.35
CA PRO A 377 -14.66 -20.50 -7.68
C PRO A 377 -13.66 -20.04 -8.75
N LEU A 378 -13.51 -20.85 -9.79
CA LEU A 378 -12.80 -20.45 -10.99
C LEU A 378 -13.72 -19.60 -11.88
N PRO A 379 -13.18 -18.66 -12.67
CA PRO A 379 -13.95 -17.99 -13.70
C PRO A 379 -14.56 -18.99 -14.70
N ALA A 380 -15.73 -18.68 -15.25
CA ALA A 380 -16.43 -19.58 -16.18
C ALA A 380 -15.64 -19.83 -17.49
N THR A 381 -14.77 -18.89 -17.87
CA THR A 381 -13.83 -18.99 -18.99
C THR A 381 -12.43 -18.63 -18.50
N PRO A 382 -11.34 -19.07 -19.12
CA PRO A 382 -9.99 -18.64 -18.73
C PRO A 382 -9.73 -17.17 -19.07
N THR A 383 -10.30 -16.69 -20.18
CA THR A 383 -10.12 -15.34 -20.71
C THR A 383 -11.44 -14.63 -20.96
N VAL A 384 -11.38 -13.30 -21.06
CA VAL A 384 -12.45 -12.44 -21.56
C VAL A 384 -11.98 -11.73 -22.83
N THR A 385 -12.87 -11.56 -23.82
CA THR A 385 -12.62 -10.71 -24.98
C THR A 385 -13.11 -9.31 -24.67
N ILE A 386 -12.25 -8.30 -24.84
CA ILE A 386 -12.53 -6.90 -24.54
C ILE A 386 -12.18 -6.07 -25.77
N GLY A 387 -12.93 -4.99 -26.00
CA GLY A 387 -12.75 -4.12 -27.16
C GLY A 387 -13.36 -4.68 -28.47
N PRO A 388 -13.26 -3.94 -29.58
CA PRO A 388 -12.60 -2.64 -29.68
C PRO A 388 -13.39 -1.55 -28.94
N ALA A 389 -12.71 -0.55 -28.40
CA ALA A 389 -13.33 0.55 -27.67
C ALA A 389 -12.52 1.84 -27.82
N THR A 390 -13.15 2.99 -27.56
CA THR A 390 -12.45 4.25 -27.33
C THR A 390 -12.52 4.57 -25.85
N LEU A 391 -11.35 4.73 -25.23
CA LEU A 391 -11.19 5.09 -23.83
C LEU A 391 -10.92 6.58 -23.68
N ASN A 392 -11.47 7.16 -22.62
CA ASN A 392 -11.05 8.46 -22.12
C ASN A 392 -10.01 8.23 -21.01
N MET A 393 -8.75 8.59 -21.25
CA MET A 393 -7.64 8.41 -20.31
C MET A 393 -7.18 9.75 -19.76
N GLY A 394 -6.82 9.79 -18.48
CA GLY A 394 -6.40 11.02 -17.79
C GLY A 394 -7.56 11.90 -17.33
N HIS A 395 -7.24 13.14 -16.97
CA HIS A 395 -8.19 14.19 -16.60
C HIS A 395 -7.66 15.57 -17.01
N ASN A 396 -8.48 16.62 -16.86
CA ASN A 396 -8.10 17.99 -17.22
C ASN A 396 -7.70 18.76 -15.97
N ASP A 397 -6.46 18.55 -15.52
CA ASP A 397 -5.89 19.20 -14.35
C ASP A 397 -4.43 19.64 -14.58
N SER A 398 -4.24 20.56 -15.51
CA SER A 398 -2.92 21.15 -15.75
C SER A 398 -2.54 22.06 -14.59
N GLU A 399 -1.39 21.83 -13.95
CA GLU A 399 -0.86 22.74 -12.92
C GLU A 399 -0.65 24.17 -13.46
N ALA A 400 -0.38 24.33 -14.75
CA ALA A 400 -0.21 25.65 -15.35
C ALA A 400 -1.47 26.54 -15.21
N ASP A 401 -2.65 25.93 -15.09
CA ASP A 401 -3.91 26.64 -14.92
C ASP A 401 -4.04 27.24 -13.51
N ASP A 402 -3.33 26.71 -12.51
CA ASP A 402 -3.35 27.23 -11.13
C ASP A 402 -2.78 28.65 -11.02
N ALA A 403 -1.98 29.09 -11.99
CA ALA A 403 -1.42 30.44 -12.08
C ALA A 403 -2.30 31.40 -12.92
N VAL A 404 -3.39 30.91 -13.52
CA VAL A 404 -4.32 31.72 -14.31
C VAL A 404 -5.37 32.31 -13.36
N ALA A 405 -5.46 33.64 -13.32
CA ALA A 405 -6.34 34.37 -12.39
C ALA A 405 -7.83 33.98 -12.49
N GLU A 406 -8.29 33.49 -13.64
CA GLU A 406 -9.66 32.99 -13.83
C GLU A 406 -9.90 31.67 -13.07
N PHE A 407 -8.89 30.81 -12.99
CA PHE A 407 -8.99 29.49 -12.37
C PHE A 407 -8.50 29.47 -10.92
N GLU A 408 -7.73 30.45 -10.44
CA GLU A 408 -7.07 30.45 -9.13
C GLU A 408 -7.96 29.97 -7.95
N HIS A 409 -9.25 30.29 -7.97
CA HIS A 409 -10.23 29.92 -6.93
C HIS A 409 -11.24 28.85 -7.37
N ASP A 410 -11.09 28.27 -8.55
CA ASP A 410 -11.92 27.18 -9.08
C ASP A 410 -11.48 25.84 -8.49
N VAL A 411 -11.89 25.63 -7.24
CA VAL A 411 -11.50 24.47 -6.41
C VAL A 411 -12.67 23.50 -6.20
N SER A 412 -13.90 24.02 -6.07
CA SER A 412 -15.08 23.21 -5.75
C SER A 412 -15.43 22.27 -6.90
N GLY A 413 -15.52 20.97 -6.62
CA GLY A 413 -15.80 19.95 -7.63
C GLY A 413 -14.68 19.70 -8.65
N HIS A 414 -13.48 20.23 -8.40
CA HIS A 414 -12.28 20.03 -9.22
C HIS A 414 -11.44 18.86 -8.68
N GLU A 415 -10.96 17.99 -9.58
CA GLU A 415 -10.06 16.88 -9.24
C GLU A 415 -8.62 17.30 -9.50
N PHE A 416 -7.76 17.20 -8.47
CA PHE A 416 -6.33 17.46 -8.60
C PHE A 416 -5.55 16.15 -8.79
N GLY A 417 -4.51 16.12 -9.61
CA GLY A 417 -3.67 14.95 -9.84
C GLY A 417 -2.23 15.30 -10.18
N TRP A 418 -1.47 14.26 -10.50
CA TRP A 418 -0.09 14.38 -10.96
C TRP A 418 -0.04 14.84 -12.42
N ASP A 419 1.05 15.50 -12.80
CA ASP A 419 1.23 16.05 -14.16
C ASP A 419 1.08 14.98 -15.25
N ASN A 420 1.55 13.76 -15.00
CA ASN A 420 1.47 12.62 -15.93
C ASN A 420 0.06 12.08 -16.18
N GLU A 421 -0.93 12.53 -15.39
CA GLU A 421 -2.33 12.16 -15.53
C GLU A 421 -3.09 13.09 -16.48
N SER A 422 -2.50 14.23 -16.84
CA SER A 422 -3.14 15.30 -17.63
C SER A 422 -2.44 15.53 -18.98
N PRO A 423 -3.18 15.87 -20.06
CA PRO A 423 -4.63 16.09 -20.10
C PRO A 423 -5.45 14.82 -20.36
N LEU A 424 -6.77 14.97 -20.32
CA LEU A 424 -7.72 13.97 -20.79
C LEU A 424 -7.50 13.74 -22.29
N ARG A 425 -7.42 12.47 -22.70
CA ARG A 425 -7.19 12.07 -24.09
C ARG A 425 -8.03 10.87 -24.49
N ASP A 426 -8.51 10.88 -25.73
CA ASP A 426 -9.19 9.73 -26.35
C ASP A 426 -8.17 8.76 -26.91
N VAL A 427 -8.24 7.49 -26.49
CA VAL A 427 -7.34 6.43 -26.93
C VAL A 427 -8.15 5.27 -27.49
N HIS A 428 -7.85 4.86 -28.71
CA HIS A 428 -8.47 3.69 -29.32
C HIS A 428 -7.77 2.40 -28.87
N VAL A 429 -8.56 1.42 -28.46
CA VAL A 429 -8.10 0.08 -28.08
C VAL A 429 -8.75 -0.94 -29.01
N ASN A 430 -7.92 -1.75 -29.68
CA ASN A 430 -8.40 -2.84 -30.53
C ASN A 430 -9.03 -3.97 -29.68
N ALA A 431 -9.69 -4.92 -30.34
CA ALA A 431 -10.14 -6.12 -29.64
C ALA A 431 -8.94 -6.99 -29.21
N PHE A 432 -8.96 -7.49 -27.98
CA PHE A 432 -7.95 -8.41 -27.45
C PHE A 432 -8.60 -9.40 -26.48
N LYS A 433 -7.90 -10.48 -26.17
CA LYS A 433 -8.26 -11.40 -25.06
C LYS A 433 -7.38 -11.11 -23.86
N ALA A 434 -7.96 -11.15 -22.67
CA ALA A 434 -7.22 -11.03 -21.42
C ALA A 434 -7.53 -12.19 -20.49
N ASP A 435 -6.51 -12.70 -19.79
CA ASP A 435 -6.72 -13.58 -18.65
C ASP A 435 -7.53 -12.84 -17.57
N TRP A 436 -8.50 -13.53 -16.96
CA TRP A 436 -9.33 -12.94 -15.91
C TRP A 436 -8.54 -12.54 -14.67
N ARG A 437 -7.40 -13.17 -14.39
CA ARG A 437 -6.63 -12.96 -13.15
C ARG A 437 -5.15 -12.74 -13.47
N PRO A 438 -4.40 -11.99 -12.64
CA PRO A 438 -2.95 -11.89 -12.77
C PRO A 438 -2.28 -13.26 -12.63
N ILE A 439 -1.05 -13.36 -13.13
CA ILE A 439 -0.18 -14.54 -13.01
C ILE A 439 -0.01 -14.87 -11.52
N THR A 440 -0.25 -16.14 -11.16
CA THR A 440 -0.19 -16.58 -9.77
C THR A 440 1.21 -17.02 -9.35
N ASN A 441 1.48 -17.06 -8.04
CA ASN A 441 2.71 -17.64 -7.50
C ASN A 441 2.88 -19.10 -7.92
N GLY A 442 1.80 -19.89 -7.93
CA GLY A 442 1.82 -21.30 -8.34
C GLY A 442 2.24 -21.46 -9.80
N ASP A 443 1.58 -20.72 -10.71
CA ASP A 443 1.90 -20.78 -12.14
C ASP A 443 3.33 -20.34 -12.43
N PHE A 444 3.78 -19.26 -11.77
CA PHE A 444 5.13 -18.75 -11.94
C PHE A 444 6.18 -19.69 -11.34
N LYS A 445 5.88 -20.37 -10.23
CA LYS A 445 6.79 -21.35 -9.62
C LYS A 445 7.01 -22.54 -10.55
N ASP A 446 5.93 -23.06 -11.15
CA ASP A 446 6.02 -24.16 -12.11
C ASP A 446 6.86 -23.76 -13.33
N PHE A 447 6.70 -22.51 -13.80
CA PHE A 447 7.55 -21.96 -14.85
C PHE A 447 9.01 -21.85 -14.41
N TRP A 448 9.30 -21.21 -13.27
CA TRP A 448 10.64 -21.01 -12.72
C TRP A 448 11.40 -22.33 -12.51
N GLN A 449 10.72 -23.38 -12.02
CA GLN A 449 11.33 -24.71 -11.85
C GLN A 449 11.50 -25.46 -13.17
N GLY A 450 10.65 -25.19 -14.15
CA GLY A 450 10.63 -25.83 -15.45
C GLY A 450 11.33 -25.01 -16.53
N LYS A 451 10.53 -24.35 -17.38
CA LYS A 451 10.99 -23.70 -18.62
C LYS A 451 11.69 -22.35 -18.39
N GLY A 452 11.43 -21.71 -17.27
CA GLY A 452 12.10 -20.51 -16.79
C GLY A 452 13.40 -20.80 -16.03
N LYS A 453 13.77 -22.07 -15.82
CA LYS A 453 14.99 -22.43 -15.10
C LYS A 453 16.23 -21.88 -15.82
N ASN A 454 17.03 -21.11 -15.09
CA ASN A 454 18.20 -20.37 -15.60
C ASN A 454 17.86 -19.28 -16.63
N VAL A 455 16.58 -18.93 -16.79
CA VAL A 455 16.12 -17.84 -17.67
C VAL A 455 15.66 -16.66 -16.84
N VAL A 456 14.85 -16.91 -15.82
CA VAL A 456 14.37 -15.90 -14.87
C VAL A 456 14.97 -16.13 -13.50
N SER A 457 15.12 -15.06 -12.73
CA SER A 457 15.68 -15.11 -11.38
C SER A 457 14.64 -15.63 -10.37
N LEU A 458 15.06 -15.95 -9.15
CA LEU A 458 14.12 -16.14 -8.05
C LEU A 458 13.48 -14.76 -7.73
N PRO A 459 12.15 -14.60 -7.82
CA PRO A 459 11.49 -13.34 -7.50
C PRO A 459 11.91 -12.81 -6.12
N LYS A 460 12.11 -11.49 -5.98
CA LYS A 460 12.51 -10.89 -4.69
C LYS A 460 11.39 -10.95 -3.63
N SER A 461 10.16 -11.23 -4.05
CA SER A 461 9.03 -11.55 -3.18
C SER A 461 9.11 -12.96 -2.58
N TRP A 462 10.02 -13.81 -3.06
CA TRP A 462 10.27 -15.15 -2.53
C TRP A 462 11.63 -15.21 -1.82
N GLU A 463 11.83 -16.27 -1.06
CA GLU A 463 13.13 -16.65 -0.52
C GLU A 463 13.26 -18.17 -0.38
N MET A 464 14.52 -18.64 -0.36
CA MET A 464 14.82 -20.03 -0.04
C MET A 464 15.02 -20.17 1.47
N VAL A 465 14.20 -21.00 2.11
CA VAL A 465 14.36 -21.37 3.53
C VAL A 465 14.70 -22.85 3.58
N GLY A 466 15.98 -23.16 3.77
CA GLY A 466 16.49 -24.51 3.50
C GLY A 466 16.37 -24.82 2.00
N ASP A 467 15.71 -25.92 1.66
CA ASP A 467 15.46 -26.34 0.28
C ASP A 467 14.07 -25.93 -0.25
N GLU A 468 13.28 -25.23 0.55
CA GLU A 468 11.92 -24.81 0.20
C GLU A 468 11.86 -23.37 -0.28
N VAL A 469 11.10 -23.13 -1.33
CA VAL A 469 10.76 -21.78 -1.80
C VAL A 469 9.54 -21.28 -1.04
N MET A 470 9.70 -20.16 -0.36
CA MET A 470 8.70 -19.53 0.49
C MET A 470 8.36 -18.13 -0.03
N VAL A 471 7.14 -17.67 0.24
CA VAL A 471 6.69 -16.31 -0.13
C VAL A 471 6.87 -15.39 1.07
N LYS A 472 7.58 -14.27 0.89
CA LYS A 472 7.80 -13.28 1.94
C LYS A 472 6.48 -12.59 2.31
N THR A 473 6.29 -12.33 3.60
CA THR A 473 5.22 -11.48 4.14
C THR A 473 5.77 -10.62 5.27
N MET A 474 5.01 -9.61 5.71
CA MET A 474 5.37 -8.84 6.91
C MET A 474 5.39 -9.67 8.20
N TYR A 475 4.80 -10.87 8.19
CA TYR A 475 4.82 -11.84 9.28
C TYR A 475 5.95 -12.89 9.12
N GLY A 476 6.84 -12.69 8.15
CA GLY A 476 7.87 -13.62 7.72
C GLY A 476 7.45 -14.50 6.54
N PRO A 477 8.39 -15.28 5.95
CA PRO A 477 8.09 -16.21 4.88
C PRO A 477 7.07 -17.26 5.31
N ILE A 478 6.16 -17.54 4.38
CA ILE A 478 5.14 -18.58 4.48
C ILE A 478 5.28 -19.60 3.36
N ALA A 479 4.74 -20.80 3.59
CA ALA A 479 4.79 -21.87 2.61
C ALA A 479 4.07 -21.46 1.31
N MET A 480 4.63 -21.87 0.17
CA MET A 480 4.05 -21.60 -1.14
C MET A 480 2.60 -22.09 -1.24
N GLU A 481 2.24 -23.20 -0.58
CA GLU A 481 0.87 -23.72 -0.56
C GLU A 481 -0.17 -22.73 -0.01
N TYR A 482 0.23 -21.81 0.87
CA TYR A 482 -0.65 -20.77 1.41
C TYR A 482 -0.80 -19.57 0.47
N ALA A 483 0.20 -19.32 -0.37
CA ALA A 483 0.27 -18.16 -1.25
C ALA A 483 0.15 -18.48 -2.75
N GLN A 484 -0.04 -19.75 -3.12
CA GLN A 484 0.03 -20.21 -4.51
C GLN A 484 -0.97 -19.51 -5.43
N HIS A 485 -2.14 -19.13 -4.90
CA HIS A 485 -3.21 -18.46 -5.67
C HIS A 485 -3.09 -16.93 -5.68
N TRP A 486 -2.13 -16.37 -4.94
CA TRP A 486 -1.89 -14.94 -4.94
C TRP A 486 -1.19 -14.52 -6.24
N PRO A 487 -1.41 -13.29 -6.72
CA PRO A 487 -0.57 -12.72 -7.78
C PRO A 487 0.91 -12.79 -7.40
N VAL A 488 1.76 -13.26 -8.33
CA VAL A 488 3.21 -13.22 -8.15
C VAL A 488 3.70 -11.79 -8.31
N LEU A 489 4.62 -11.38 -7.43
CA LEU A 489 5.28 -10.07 -7.52
C LEU A 489 6.68 -10.27 -8.11
N ALA A 490 6.94 -9.68 -9.26
CA ALA A 490 8.20 -9.83 -10.01
C ALA A 490 8.43 -8.63 -10.94
N SER A 491 9.63 -8.54 -11.51
CA SER A 491 9.96 -7.50 -12.50
C SER A 491 9.14 -7.66 -13.79
N TYR A 492 9.03 -6.58 -14.58
CA TYR A 492 8.40 -6.62 -15.91
C TYR A 492 9.10 -7.68 -16.78
N ASP A 493 10.43 -7.72 -16.79
CA ASP A 493 11.20 -8.62 -17.66
C ASP A 493 10.91 -10.11 -17.39
N ASP A 494 10.86 -10.50 -16.12
CA ASP A 494 10.59 -11.89 -15.72
C ASP A 494 9.14 -12.29 -16.08
N LEU A 495 8.19 -11.36 -15.92
CA LEU A 495 6.77 -11.58 -16.23
C LEU A 495 6.48 -11.54 -17.74
N ALA A 496 7.16 -10.66 -18.48
CA ALA A 496 7.10 -10.61 -19.94
C ALA A 496 7.69 -11.90 -20.55
N THR A 497 8.77 -12.42 -19.97
CA THR A 497 9.34 -13.71 -20.36
C THR A 497 8.36 -14.85 -20.12
N PHE A 498 7.69 -14.89 -18.96
CA PHE A 498 6.62 -15.84 -18.68
C PHE A 498 5.46 -15.72 -19.69
N ALA A 499 5.00 -14.50 -19.96
CA ALA A 499 3.89 -14.25 -20.88
C ALA A 499 4.22 -14.72 -22.30
N CYS A 500 5.41 -14.39 -22.80
CA CYS A 500 5.89 -14.84 -24.10
C CYS A 500 5.94 -16.38 -24.18
N PHE A 501 6.43 -17.04 -23.13
CA PHE A 501 6.46 -18.51 -23.07
C PHE A 501 5.06 -19.13 -23.15
N LYS A 502 4.05 -18.49 -22.55
CA LYS A 502 2.64 -18.93 -22.62
C LYS A 502 1.93 -18.52 -23.91
N GLY A 503 2.63 -17.85 -24.83
CA GLY A 503 2.09 -17.39 -26.12
C GLY A 503 1.27 -16.11 -26.04
N GLY A 504 1.39 -15.35 -24.94
CA GLY A 504 0.77 -14.04 -24.77
C GLY A 504 1.82 -12.93 -24.60
N ARG A 505 1.35 -11.78 -24.11
CA ARG A 505 2.17 -10.62 -23.75
C ARG A 505 1.57 -9.93 -22.52
N LEU A 506 2.30 -8.97 -21.95
CA LEU A 506 1.72 -8.02 -20.99
C LEU A 506 0.87 -6.98 -21.75
N PRO A 507 -0.19 -6.43 -21.13
CA PRO A 507 -1.07 -5.45 -21.77
C PRO A 507 -0.37 -4.11 -21.97
N THR A 508 -0.80 -3.34 -22.95
CA THR A 508 -0.52 -1.90 -23.00
C THR A 508 -1.30 -1.16 -21.92
N GLU A 509 -0.89 0.05 -21.55
CA GLU A 509 -1.61 0.90 -20.59
C GLU A 509 -3.11 1.07 -20.95
N PRO A 510 -3.49 1.37 -22.20
CA PRO A 510 -4.91 1.47 -22.58
C PRO A 510 -5.67 0.14 -22.48
N GLU A 511 -5.06 -0.99 -22.82
CA GLU A 511 -5.70 -2.31 -22.69
C GLU A 511 -5.97 -2.66 -21.23
N LEU A 512 -4.97 -2.46 -20.36
CA LEU A 512 -5.14 -2.71 -18.94
C LEU A 512 -6.15 -1.75 -18.32
N ARG A 513 -6.13 -0.45 -18.68
CA ARG A 513 -7.14 0.52 -18.23
C ARG A 513 -8.55 0.09 -18.64
N LEU A 514 -8.73 -0.39 -19.88
CA LEU A 514 -10.03 -0.86 -20.36
C LEU A 514 -10.53 -2.05 -19.54
N LEU A 515 -9.63 -2.99 -19.20
CA LEU A 515 -9.98 -4.14 -18.35
C LEU A 515 -10.36 -3.70 -16.94
N LEU A 516 -9.55 -2.85 -16.30
CA LEU A 516 -9.81 -2.35 -14.95
C LEU A 516 -11.11 -1.53 -14.90
N ASP A 517 -11.40 -0.72 -15.91
CA ASP A 517 -12.65 0.05 -16.04
C ASP A 517 -13.91 -0.82 -16.03
N ASN A 518 -13.85 -1.95 -16.72
CA ASN A 518 -15.00 -2.83 -16.87
C ASN A 518 -15.19 -3.74 -15.67
N TYR A 519 -14.10 -4.21 -15.06
CA TYR A 519 -14.14 -5.36 -14.17
C TYR A 519 -13.56 -5.12 -12.78
N ASP A 520 -12.69 -4.14 -12.56
CA ASP A 520 -12.16 -3.89 -11.22
C ASP A 520 -13.24 -3.27 -10.33
N VAL A 521 -13.29 -3.73 -9.09
CA VAL A 521 -14.30 -3.28 -8.10
C VAL A 521 -13.83 -2.06 -7.31
N GLY A 522 -12.53 -1.75 -7.31
CA GLY A 522 -11.93 -0.69 -6.51
C GLY A 522 -12.10 -0.88 -4.99
N TYR A 523 -11.56 0.06 -4.22
CA TYR A 523 -11.59 -0.01 -2.76
C TYR A 523 -13.01 -0.10 -2.21
N GLU A 524 -13.88 0.82 -2.65
CA GLU A 524 -15.31 0.88 -2.29
C GLU A 524 -16.07 -0.41 -2.63
N GLY A 525 -15.67 -1.13 -3.68
CA GLY A 525 -16.28 -2.38 -4.11
C GLY A 525 -15.65 -3.63 -3.50
N GLY A 526 -14.76 -3.49 -2.51
CA GLY A 526 -14.23 -4.63 -1.76
C GLY A 526 -12.81 -5.07 -2.17
N ALA A 527 -12.09 -4.33 -3.03
CA ALA A 527 -10.72 -4.68 -3.40
C ALA A 527 -9.75 -4.67 -2.21
N ASN A 528 -8.69 -5.49 -2.29
CA ASN A 528 -7.65 -5.59 -1.26
C ASN A 528 -6.67 -4.41 -1.36
N VAL A 529 -6.98 -3.31 -0.70
CA VAL A 529 -6.27 -2.02 -0.71
C VAL A 529 -6.32 -1.43 0.71
N GLY A 530 -5.39 -0.52 1.07
CA GLY A 530 -5.45 0.22 2.34
C GLY A 530 -5.29 -0.67 3.58
N PHE A 531 -4.43 -1.68 3.51
CA PHE A 531 -4.17 -2.65 4.58
C PHE A 531 -5.38 -3.46 5.02
N ARG A 532 -6.39 -3.64 4.15
CA ARG A 532 -7.44 -4.64 4.35
C ARG A 532 -6.84 -6.02 4.64
N ASN A 533 -5.76 -6.33 3.94
CA ASN A 533 -4.83 -7.38 4.31
C ASN A 533 -3.40 -6.84 4.19
N TRP A 534 -2.48 -7.40 4.98
CA TRP A 534 -1.05 -7.08 4.94
C TRP A 534 -0.28 -8.02 3.98
N HIS A 535 -0.96 -8.49 2.96
CA HIS A 535 -0.46 -9.38 1.92
C HIS A 535 -1.43 -9.38 0.73
N PRO A 536 -0.99 -9.80 -0.47
CA PRO A 536 -1.89 -10.10 -1.57
C PRO A 536 -2.91 -11.19 -1.18
N VAL A 537 -4.03 -11.21 -1.87
CA VAL A 537 -5.04 -12.27 -1.78
C VAL A 537 -5.34 -12.81 -3.18
N PRO A 538 -5.96 -13.99 -3.34
CA PRO A 538 -6.34 -14.46 -4.66
C PRO A 538 -7.25 -13.45 -5.38
N ALA A 539 -6.98 -13.22 -6.66
CA ALA A 539 -7.82 -12.41 -7.50
C ALA A 539 -9.20 -13.05 -7.69
N THR A 540 -10.25 -12.23 -7.71
CA THR A 540 -11.66 -12.66 -7.80
C THR A 540 -12.35 -12.20 -9.07
N MET A 541 -11.65 -11.46 -9.94
CA MET A 541 -12.18 -11.07 -11.24
C MET A 541 -12.53 -12.31 -12.10
N GLY A 542 -13.58 -12.18 -12.90
CA GLY A 542 -14.20 -13.28 -13.66
C GLY A 542 -15.26 -14.07 -12.91
N LEU A 543 -15.63 -13.64 -11.69
CA LEU A 543 -16.73 -14.22 -10.91
C LEU A 543 -18.04 -13.45 -11.07
N GLY A 544 -19.17 -14.13 -10.84
CA GLY A 544 -20.52 -13.55 -10.92
C GLY A 544 -21.00 -13.24 -12.35
N GLU A 545 -22.20 -12.67 -12.48
CA GLU A 545 -22.84 -12.42 -13.79
C GLU A 545 -22.09 -11.40 -14.66
N ASN A 546 -21.38 -10.45 -14.04
CA ASN A 546 -20.70 -9.35 -14.74
C ASN A 546 -19.17 -9.47 -14.77
N GLY A 547 -18.61 -10.55 -14.20
CA GLY A 547 -17.16 -10.78 -14.15
C GLY A 547 -16.36 -9.81 -13.28
N LYS A 548 -17.02 -8.93 -12.50
CA LYS A 548 -16.33 -7.94 -11.67
C LYS A 548 -15.65 -8.60 -10.47
N GLY A 549 -14.46 -8.14 -10.13
CA GLY A 549 -13.74 -8.58 -8.93
C GLY A 549 -12.42 -7.84 -8.74
N SER A 550 -11.71 -8.20 -7.68
CA SER A 550 -10.39 -7.60 -7.38
C SER A 550 -9.29 -8.36 -8.11
N ASN A 551 -8.20 -7.65 -8.44
CA ASN A 551 -6.96 -8.26 -8.93
C ASN A 551 -6.08 -8.89 -7.83
N GLY A 552 -6.51 -8.86 -6.56
CA GLY A 552 -5.76 -9.43 -5.43
C GLY A 552 -4.96 -8.43 -4.61
N GLY A 553 -4.98 -7.14 -4.98
CA GLY A 553 -4.27 -6.08 -4.27
C GLY A 553 -2.83 -5.96 -4.72
N VAL A 554 -2.65 -5.74 -6.03
CA VAL A 554 -1.35 -5.53 -6.68
C VAL A 554 -1.46 -4.44 -7.74
N TRP A 555 -0.38 -3.74 -8.00
CA TRP A 555 -0.22 -3.04 -9.28
C TRP A 555 -0.01 -4.09 -10.38
N GLU A 556 -0.33 -3.73 -11.62
CA GLU A 556 -0.11 -4.60 -12.79
C GLU A 556 0.76 -3.89 -13.82
N TRP A 557 1.83 -4.57 -14.25
CA TRP A 557 2.73 -4.09 -15.28
C TRP A 557 2.00 -3.92 -16.62
N THR A 558 2.31 -2.83 -17.31
CA THR A 558 1.99 -2.66 -18.73
C THR A 558 3.27 -2.76 -19.55
N SER A 559 3.14 -2.95 -20.87
CA SER A 559 4.23 -2.83 -21.85
C SER A 559 4.42 -1.40 -22.36
N THR A 560 3.71 -0.42 -21.78
CA THR A 560 3.80 0.99 -22.14
C THR A 560 4.91 1.66 -21.34
N ILE A 561 5.92 2.15 -22.06
CA ILE A 561 6.98 2.99 -21.50
C ILE A 561 6.35 4.31 -21.00
N LEU A 562 6.80 4.79 -19.84
CA LEU A 562 6.47 6.12 -19.36
C LEU A 562 7.20 7.15 -20.23
N ASP A 563 6.43 7.94 -20.97
CA ASP A 563 6.94 8.98 -21.88
C ASP A 563 5.98 10.17 -21.93
N ASP A 564 6.43 11.24 -22.58
CA ASP A 564 5.65 12.42 -22.88
C ASP A 564 4.45 12.09 -23.79
N HIS A 565 3.41 12.92 -23.72
CA HIS A 565 2.25 12.81 -24.61
C HIS A 565 1.65 14.18 -24.93
N GLU A 566 0.83 14.23 -25.98
CA GLU A 566 0.23 15.48 -26.46
C GLU A 566 -0.49 16.21 -25.33
N GLY A 567 -0.11 17.48 -25.14
CA GLY A 567 -0.70 18.38 -24.15
C GLY A 567 -0.19 18.23 -22.72
N LEU A 568 0.68 17.27 -22.41
CA LEU A 568 1.28 17.15 -21.07
C LEU A 568 2.09 18.41 -20.75
N VAL A 569 1.91 18.92 -19.53
CA VAL A 569 2.67 20.05 -19.00
C VAL A 569 3.35 19.61 -17.71
N PRO A 570 4.69 19.50 -17.67
CA PRO A 570 5.40 19.08 -16.47
C PRO A 570 5.16 20.01 -15.28
N THR A 571 5.10 19.44 -14.08
CA THR A 571 4.93 20.22 -12.85
C THR A 571 6.09 21.21 -12.62
N LYS A 572 5.74 22.43 -12.21
CA LYS A 572 6.68 23.45 -11.70
C LYS A 572 6.71 23.47 -10.17
N LEU A 573 5.65 23.01 -9.52
CA LEU A 573 5.56 22.86 -8.07
C LEU A 573 6.56 21.81 -7.57
N PHE A 574 6.67 20.68 -8.28
CA PHE A 574 7.62 19.61 -7.98
C PHE A 574 8.44 19.17 -9.20
N PRO A 575 9.40 20.00 -9.68
CA PRO A 575 10.20 19.68 -10.85
C PRO A 575 10.96 18.35 -10.69
N GLY A 576 10.93 17.52 -11.73
CA GLY A 576 11.58 16.21 -11.75
C GLY A 576 10.72 15.06 -11.21
N TYR A 577 9.43 15.28 -10.94
CA TYR A 577 8.51 14.20 -10.52
C TYR A 577 8.26 13.16 -11.61
N THR A 578 7.92 13.58 -12.83
CA THR A 578 7.63 12.66 -13.94
C THR A 578 8.69 12.75 -15.03
N ASN A 579 8.99 13.97 -15.49
CA ASN A 579 9.77 14.19 -16.72
C ASN A 579 11.22 13.68 -16.65
N ASP A 580 11.79 13.54 -15.46
CA ASP A 580 13.11 12.93 -15.26
C ASP A 580 13.11 11.43 -15.64
N PHE A 581 11.93 10.79 -15.64
CA PHE A 581 11.73 9.37 -15.90
C PHE A 581 11.25 9.08 -17.34
N PHE A 582 11.23 10.08 -18.23
CA PHE A 582 11.08 9.90 -19.68
C PHE A 582 12.40 9.42 -20.30
N ASP A 583 12.93 8.31 -19.76
CA ASP A 583 14.29 7.82 -19.95
C ASP A 583 14.32 6.48 -20.71
N THR A 584 13.16 6.00 -21.17
CA THR A 584 12.92 4.70 -21.83
C THR A 584 13.11 3.46 -20.94
N LYS A 585 13.38 3.63 -19.64
CA LYS A 585 13.60 2.56 -18.67
C LYS A 585 12.35 2.26 -17.85
N HIS A 586 11.50 3.25 -17.67
CA HIS A 586 10.30 3.14 -16.85
C HIS A 586 9.10 2.61 -17.65
N GLN A 587 8.39 1.65 -17.07
CA GLN A 587 7.12 1.13 -17.57
C GLN A 587 5.99 1.64 -16.67
N VAL A 588 4.85 1.96 -17.28
CA VAL A 588 3.64 2.33 -16.55
C VAL A 588 3.05 1.09 -15.87
N VAL A 589 2.60 1.25 -14.64
CA VAL A 589 1.85 0.24 -13.89
C VAL A 589 0.52 0.84 -13.43
N LEU A 590 -0.57 0.06 -13.53
CA LEU A 590 -1.91 0.50 -13.16
C LEU A 590 -2.52 -0.40 -12.07
N GLY A 591 -3.55 0.11 -11.40
CA GLY A 591 -4.23 -0.59 -10.31
C GLY A 591 -3.91 0.01 -8.94
N ALA A 592 -3.80 -0.84 -7.93
CA ALA A 592 -3.42 -0.46 -6.58
C ALA A 592 -3.03 -1.72 -5.80
N SER A 593 -1.98 -1.65 -4.98
CA SER A 593 -1.60 -2.76 -4.13
C SER A 593 -2.38 -2.78 -2.81
N TYR A 594 -2.27 -3.88 -2.06
CA TYR A 594 -2.79 -3.98 -0.70
C TYR A 594 -2.20 -2.91 0.23
N ALA A 595 -1.05 -2.32 -0.13
CA ALA A 595 -0.37 -1.28 0.61
C ALA A 595 -0.68 0.14 0.13
N THR A 596 -1.32 0.30 -1.03
CA THR A 596 -1.73 1.60 -1.57
C THR A 596 -2.87 2.17 -0.73
N ILE A 597 -2.81 3.46 -0.38
CA ILE A 597 -3.90 4.14 0.36
C ILE A 597 -5.11 4.38 -0.57
N PRO A 598 -6.35 4.40 -0.05
CA PRO A 598 -7.53 4.51 -0.91
C PRO A 598 -7.59 5.72 -1.83
N ARG A 599 -7.00 6.86 -1.44
CA ARG A 599 -6.95 8.08 -2.27
C ARG A 599 -6.11 7.92 -3.54
N LEU A 600 -5.11 7.06 -3.51
CA LEU A 600 -4.29 6.74 -4.69
C LEU A 600 -4.97 5.76 -5.66
N CYS A 601 -6.16 5.24 -5.31
CA CYS A 601 -6.91 4.30 -6.16
C CYS A 601 -7.80 5.03 -7.19
N ARG A 602 -7.47 6.29 -7.52
CA ARG A 602 -8.15 7.06 -8.55
C ARG A 602 -7.90 6.43 -9.92
N ARG A 603 -8.86 6.63 -10.83
CA ARG A 603 -8.82 6.10 -12.19
C ARG A 603 -7.61 6.60 -13.00
N THR A 604 -7.16 7.82 -12.73
CA THR A 604 -6.20 8.52 -13.56
C THR A 604 -4.76 8.30 -13.11
N VAL A 605 -4.52 7.81 -11.89
CA VAL A 605 -3.19 7.60 -11.33
C VAL A 605 -2.37 6.68 -12.22
N ARG A 606 -1.19 7.15 -12.62
CA ARG A 606 -0.17 6.39 -13.34
C ARG A 606 1.04 6.25 -12.43
N ASN A 607 1.29 5.02 -11.99
CA ASN A 607 2.51 4.70 -11.27
C ASN A 607 3.53 4.12 -12.27
N PHE A 608 4.80 4.10 -11.92
CA PHE A 608 5.86 3.69 -12.84
C PHE A 608 7.10 3.19 -12.10
N TYR A 609 7.79 2.23 -12.71
CA TYR A 609 9.01 1.64 -12.19
C TYR A 609 9.90 1.23 -13.35
N GLN A 610 11.23 1.17 -13.13
CA GLN A 610 12.15 0.59 -14.11
C GLN A 610 11.75 -0.86 -14.40
N HIS A 611 11.75 -1.27 -15.68
CA HIS A 611 11.24 -2.58 -16.12
C HIS A 611 11.84 -3.78 -15.35
N ASN A 612 13.12 -3.72 -15.03
CA ASN A 612 13.83 -4.76 -14.28
C ASN A 612 13.76 -4.58 -12.74
N TYR A 613 13.03 -3.59 -12.20
CA TYR A 613 12.91 -3.36 -10.76
C TYR A 613 12.08 -4.47 -10.10
N PRO A 614 12.67 -5.32 -9.24
CA PRO A 614 12.04 -6.57 -8.82
C PRO A 614 11.32 -6.50 -7.46
N TYR A 615 11.32 -5.34 -6.81
CA TYR A 615 10.88 -5.22 -5.41
C TYR A 615 9.47 -4.66 -5.23
N ALA A 616 8.96 -3.90 -6.20
CA ALA A 616 7.67 -3.24 -6.08
C ALA A 616 6.50 -4.24 -6.01
N TRP A 617 5.34 -3.77 -5.52
CA TRP A 617 4.11 -4.58 -5.39
C TRP A 617 3.39 -4.78 -6.73
N VAL A 618 4.14 -5.15 -7.77
CA VAL A 618 3.66 -5.23 -9.15
C VAL A 618 3.65 -6.68 -9.64
N ALA A 619 2.51 -7.10 -10.16
CA ALA A 619 2.28 -8.38 -10.82
C ALA A 619 2.09 -8.20 -12.33
N GLY A 620 1.84 -9.29 -13.06
CA GLY A 620 1.57 -9.25 -14.49
C GLY A 620 0.28 -9.98 -14.83
N ARG A 621 -0.38 -9.56 -15.91
CA ARG A 621 -1.53 -10.25 -16.50
C ARG A 621 -1.25 -10.52 -17.96
N MET A 622 -1.68 -11.68 -18.45
CA MET A 622 -1.48 -12.02 -19.84
C MET A 622 -2.65 -11.52 -20.71
N VAL A 623 -2.29 -11.01 -21.87
CA VAL A 623 -3.22 -10.70 -22.96
C VAL A 623 -2.75 -11.32 -24.27
N TYR A 624 -3.68 -11.42 -25.22
CA TYR A 624 -3.47 -12.04 -26.52
C TYR A 624 -4.18 -11.22 -27.60
N ASP A 625 -3.51 -11.04 -28.72
CA ASP A 625 -4.08 -10.41 -29.91
C ASP A 625 -5.16 -11.31 -30.54
N ILE A 626 -6.14 -10.72 -31.23
CA ILE A 626 -7.27 -11.41 -31.90
C ILE A 626 -7.12 -11.36 -33.41
#